data_AF-W1IBR5-F1
#
_entry.id   AF-W1IBR5-F1
#
_cell.length_a   1.000
_cell.length_b   1.000
_cell.length_c   1.000
_cell.angle_alpha   90.00
_cell.angle_beta   90.00
_cell.angle_gamma   90.00
#
_symmetry.space_group_name_H-M   'P 1'
#
loop_
_entity.id
_entity.type
_entity.pdbx_description
1 polymer ?
#
loop_
_entity_poly.entity_id
_entity_poly.type
_entity_poly.pdbx_seq_one_letter_code
_entity_poly.pdbx_strand_id
1 'polypeptide(L)'
;MGIQFWMQTTGVVLYFTSMWVAGITQGMMWRAVDEYGNLVYSFIDTVTVLHPYYTIRGISGVLYLSGFILFAYNMYKTITAGKELTEEPQFRTPMA
;
A
#
# COMPACT_ATOMS: atom_id res chain seq x y z
N MET A 1 -0.48 -16.32 -8.88
CA MET A 1 -1.15 -15.03 -9.17
C MET A 1 -2.05 -14.55 -8.03
N GLY A 2 -3.03 -15.34 -7.56
CA GLY A 2 -3.99 -14.86 -6.54
C GLY A 2 -3.36 -14.35 -5.23
N ILE A 3 -2.33 -15.03 -4.72
CA ILE A 3 -1.72 -14.69 -3.42
C ILE A 3 -1.01 -13.31 -3.43
N GLN A 4 -0.38 -12.96 -4.55
CA GLN A 4 0.25 -11.65 -4.75
C GLN A 4 -0.82 -10.55 -4.82
N PHE A 5 -1.89 -10.78 -5.58
CA PHE A 5 -3.01 -9.85 -5.70
C PHE A 5 -3.63 -9.55 -4.33
N TRP A 6 -4.02 -10.58 -3.58
CA TRP A 6 -4.66 -10.40 -2.28
C TRP A 6 -3.76 -9.73 -1.25
N MET A 7 -2.47 -10.09 -1.18
CA MET A 7 -1.53 -9.41 -0.28
C MET A 7 -1.35 -7.93 -0.61
N GLN A 8 -1.19 -7.59 -1.90
CA GLN A 8 -1.01 -6.19 -2.30
C GLN A 8 -2.30 -5.38 -2.10
N THR A 9 -3.46 -5.91 -2.48
CA THR A 9 -4.76 -5.23 -2.31
C THR A 9 -5.06 -4.99 -0.83
N THR A 10 -4.94 -6.01 0.02
CA THR A 10 -5.17 -5.85 1.47
C THR A 10 -4.17 -4.88 2.09
N GLY A 11 -2.89 -4.93 1.69
CA GLY A 11 -1.86 -4.02 2.18
C GLY A 11 -2.16 -2.55 1.84
N VAL A 12 -2.54 -2.27 0.60
CA VAL A 12 -2.89 -0.90 0.16
C VAL A 12 -4.15 -0.39 0.85
N VAL A 13 -5.18 -1.23 1.02
CA VAL A 13 -6.41 -0.82 1.72
C VAL A 13 -6.13 -0.50 3.19
N LEU A 14 -5.31 -1.32 3.87
CA LEU A 14 -4.90 -1.07 5.26
C LEU A 14 -4.06 0.22 5.39
N TYR A 15 -3.18 0.47 4.41
CA TYR A 15 -2.42 1.72 4.35
C TYR A 15 -3.33 2.94 4.17
N PHE A 16 -4.23 2.88 3.20
CA PHE A 16 -5.12 3.98 2.88
C PHE A 16 -6.03 4.34 4.07
N THR A 17 -6.64 3.31 4.68
CA THR A 17 -7.50 3.51 5.86
C THR A 17 -6.75 4.11 7.04
N SER A 18 -5.56 3.61 7.38
CA SER A 18 -4.77 4.15 8.50
C SER A 18 -4.33 5.60 8.28
N MET A 19 -3.90 5.96 7.07
CA MET A 19 -3.50 7.33 6.75
C MET A 19 -4.68 8.29 6.71
N TRP A 20 -5.84 7.83 6.28
CA TRP A 20 -7.02 8.70 6.23
C TRP A 20 -7.51 9.07 7.63
N VAL A 21 -7.58 8.08 8.54
CA VAL A 21 -7.94 8.33 9.95
C VAL A 21 -6.91 9.26 10.61
N ALA A 22 -5.62 8.99 10.43
CA ALA A 22 -4.55 9.83 10.97
C ALA A 22 -4.65 11.30 10.48
N GLY A 23 -4.89 11.50 9.18
CA GLY A 23 -5.01 12.84 8.60
C GLY A 23 -6.24 13.59 9.09
N ILE A 24 -7.38 12.92 9.25
CA ILE A 24 -8.60 13.52 9.82
C ILE A 24 -8.34 13.93 11.28
N THR A 25 -7.77 13.04 12.09
CA THR A 25 -7.45 13.34 13.50
C THR A 25 -6.49 14.52 13.62
N GLN A 26 -5.44 14.58 12.81
CA GLN A 26 -4.53 15.73 12.74
C GLN A 26 -5.25 17.03 12.41
N GLY A 27 -6.04 17.03 11.34
CA GLY A 27 -6.77 18.23 10.90
C GLY A 27 -7.78 18.72 11.94
N MET A 28 -8.45 17.80 12.64
CA MET A 28 -9.37 18.16 13.73
C MET A 28 -8.63 18.75 14.93
N MET A 29 -7.51 18.15 15.35
CA MET A 29 -6.74 18.62 16.50
C MET A 29 -6.09 19.98 16.25
N TRP A 30 -5.57 20.24 15.05
CA TRP A 30 -4.97 21.54 14.69
C TRP A 30 -5.98 22.68 14.58
N ARG A 31 -7.27 22.36 14.35
CA ARG A 31 -8.36 23.35 14.30
C ARG A 31 -9.11 23.46 15.63
N ALA A 32 -8.81 22.63 16.62
CA ALA A 32 -9.50 22.64 17.90
C ALA A 32 -9.11 23.90 18.71
N VAL A 33 -10.06 24.84 18.78
CA VAL A 33 -9.96 26.05 19.59
C VAL A 33 -10.99 26.01 20.70
N ASP A 34 -10.58 26.46 21.89
CA ASP A 34 -11.43 26.56 23.07
C ASP A 34 -12.37 27.78 22.98
N GLU A 35 -13.34 27.89 23.89
CA GLU A 35 -14.29 29.03 23.96
C GLU A 35 -13.58 30.39 24.11
N TYR A 36 -12.34 30.38 24.59
CA TYR A 36 -11.47 31.55 24.74
C TYR A 36 -10.54 31.81 23.54
N GLY A 37 -10.65 31.00 22.46
CA GLY A 37 -9.86 31.17 21.23
C GLY A 37 -8.43 30.59 21.28
N ASN A 38 -8.05 29.92 22.36
CA ASN A 38 -6.75 29.25 22.48
C ASN A 38 -6.78 27.86 21.84
N LEU A 39 -5.61 27.36 21.38
CA LEU A 39 -5.49 25.99 20.89
C LEU A 39 -5.69 24.99 22.04
N VAL A 40 -6.62 24.05 21.86
CA VAL A 40 -6.95 23.03 22.86
C VAL A 40 -5.83 21.98 22.97
N TYR A 41 -5.15 21.67 21.85
CA TYR A 41 -4.11 20.64 21.79
C TYR A 41 -2.77 21.24 21.40
N SER A 42 -1.72 20.84 22.11
CA SER A 42 -0.35 21.14 21.68
C SER A 42 0.05 20.23 20.50
N PHE A 43 1.00 20.68 19.70
CA PHE A 43 1.52 19.89 18.58
C PHE A 43 2.07 18.53 19.04
N ILE A 44 2.70 18.50 20.23
CA ILE A 44 3.25 17.28 20.81
C ILE A 44 2.17 16.22 21.10
N ASP A 45 0.99 16.66 21.58
CA ASP A 45 -0.13 15.77 21.90
C ASP A 45 -0.66 15.13 20.62
N THR A 46 -0.71 15.91 19.54
CA THR A 46 -1.13 15.41 18.23
C THR A 46 -0.18 14.32 17.74
N VAL A 47 1.14 14.51 17.90
CA VAL A 47 2.17 13.52 17.54
C VAL A 47 2.04 12.23 18.34
N THR A 48 1.78 12.32 19.66
CA THR A 48 1.60 11.12 20.49
C THR A 48 0.39 10.28 20.09
N VAL A 49 -0.73 10.93 19.73
CA VAL A 49 -1.95 10.25 19.25
C VAL A 49 -1.73 9.57 17.89
N LEU A 50 -0.84 10.12 17.05
CA LEU A 50 -0.56 9.58 15.71
C LEU A 50 0.34 8.35 15.69
N HIS A 51 1.15 8.16 16.72
CA HIS A 51 2.13 7.08 16.80
C HIS A 51 1.56 5.68 16.44
N PRO A 52 0.41 5.22 16.99
CA PRO A 52 -0.16 3.93 16.61
C PRO A 52 -0.53 3.84 15.12
N TYR A 53 -1.02 4.92 14.51
CA TYR A 53 -1.36 4.94 13.09
C TYR A 53 -0.14 4.80 12.19
N TYR A 54 1.01 5.38 12.60
CA TYR A 54 2.28 5.18 11.89
C TYR A 54 2.81 3.75 12.03
N THR A 55 2.57 3.08 13.15
CA THR A 55 2.89 1.65 13.30
C THR A 55 2.07 0.79 12.35
N ILE A 56 0.75 1.03 12.27
CA ILE A 56 -0.14 0.32 11.33
C ILE A 56 0.30 0.56 9.87
N ARG A 57 0.69 1.79 9.54
CA ARG A 57 1.29 2.11 8.25
C ARG A 57 2.54 1.28 7.98
N GLY A 58 3.45 1.15 8.94
CA GLY A 58 4.64 0.30 8.81
C GLY A 58 4.28 -1.15 8.48
N ILE A 59 3.33 -1.72 9.23
CA ILE A 59 2.86 -3.10 9.03
C ILE A 59 2.23 -3.27 7.64
N SER A 60 1.40 -2.32 7.22
CA SER A 60 0.76 -2.34 5.89
C SER A 60 1.79 -2.30 4.75
N GLY A 61 2.86 -1.50 4.91
CA GLY A 61 3.95 -1.40 3.95
C GLY A 61 4.76 -2.68 3.85
N VAL A 62 5.02 -3.36 4.97
CA VAL A 62 5.71 -4.67 4.97
C VAL A 62 4.89 -5.73 4.24
N LEU A 63 3.57 -5.73 4.43
CA LEU A 63 2.66 -6.64 3.74
C LEU A 63 2.62 -6.37 2.22
N TYR A 64 2.66 -5.10 1.82
CA TYR A 64 2.74 -4.75 0.40
C TYR A 64 4.09 -5.15 -0.21
N LEU A 65 5.19 -4.92 0.52
CA LEU A 65 6.55 -5.25 0.09
C LEU A 65 6.74 -6.76 -0.09
N SER A 66 6.18 -7.59 0.80
CA SER A 66 6.22 -9.05 0.63
C SER A 66 5.46 -9.49 -0.63
N GLY A 67 4.31 -8.86 -0.91
CA GLY A 67 3.57 -9.05 -2.16
C GLY A 67 4.35 -8.62 -3.41
N PHE A 68 5.17 -7.56 -3.31
CA PHE A 68 6.04 -7.09 -4.40
C PHE A 68 7.23 -8.05 -4.64
N ILE A 69 7.84 -8.58 -3.57
CA ILE A 69 8.92 -9.58 -3.69
C ILE A 69 8.41 -10.83 -4.39
N LEU A 70 7.20 -11.30 -4.07
CA LEU A 70 6.58 -12.43 -4.77
C LEU A 70 6.31 -12.13 -6.24
N PHE A 71 5.93 -10.90 -6.59
CA PHE A 71 5.80 -10.48 -7.98
C PHE A 71 7.16 -10.51 -8.70
N ALA A 72 8.20 -9.94 -8.09
CA ALA A 72 9.56 -9.93 -8.63
C ALA A 72 10.11 -11.36 -8.83
N TYR A 73 9.86 -12.27 -7.89
CA TYR A 73 10.23 -13.68 -8.02
C TYR A 73 9.52 -14.36 -9.20
N ASN A 74 8.20 -14.16 -9.35
CA ASN A 74 7.46 -14.71 -10.49
C ASN A 74 7.97 -14.13 -11.81
N MET A 75 8.26 -12.84 -11.87
CA MET A 75 8.83 -12.18 -13.05
C MET A 75 10.21 -12.73 -13.39
N TYR A 76 11.10 -12.90 -12.39
CA TYR A 76 12.41 -13.50 -12.59
C TYR A 76 12.31 -14.91 -13.16
N LYS A 77 11.44 -15.76 -12.58
CA LYS A 77 11.14 -17.10 -13.09
C LYS A 77 10.68 -17.09 -14.54
N THR A 78 9.83 -16.14 -14.95
CA THR A 78 9.38 -16.01 -16.34
C THR A 78 10.53 -15.62 -17.27
N ILE A 79 11.41 -14.73 -16.84
CA ILE A 79 12.56 -14.27 -17.63
C ILE A 79 13.60 -15.41 -17.80
N THR A 80 13.84 -16.21 -16.75
CA THR A 80 14.80 -17.34 -16.83
C THR A 80 14.21 -18.60 -17.45
N ALA A 81 12.88 -18.75 -17.49
CA ALA A 81 12.21 -19.85 -18.17
C ALA A 81 12.13 -19.68 -19.69
N GLY A 82 12.96 -18.80 -20.27
CA GLY A 82 13.14 -18.62 -21.70
C GLY A 82 13.59 -19.91 -22.38
N LYS A 83 12.60 -20.76 -22.71
CA LYS A 83 12.74 -21.82 -23.68
C LYS A 83 12.92 -21.14 -25.04
N GLU A 84 14.00 -21.46 -25.75
CA GLU A 84 14.17 -21.02 -27.13
C GLU A 84 12.87 -21.32 -27.89
N LEU A 85 12.28 -20.30 -28.49
CA LEU A 85 11.14 -20.48 -29.39
C LEU A 85 11.68 -21.17 -30.64
N THR A 86 11.70 -22.51 -30.62
CA THR A 86 12.14 -23.33 -31.77
C THR A 86 11.21 -23.15 -32.97
N GLU A 87 9.97 -22.71 -32.77
CA GLU A 87 9.05 -22.35 -33.85
C GLU A 87 8.20 -21.11 -33.48
N GLU A 88 8.00 -20.25 -34.47
CA GLU A 88 7.05 -19.13 -34.38
C GLU A 88 5.61 -19.69 -34.27
N PRO A 89 4.78 -19.20 -33.34
CA PRO A 89 3.41 -19.66 -33.21
C PRO A 89 2.58 -19.23 -34.44
N GLN A 90 2.35 -20.18 -35.36
CA GLN A 90 1.86 -19.96 -36.72
C GLN A 90 0.38 -19.52 -36.88
N PHE A 91 -0.39 -19.21 -35.82
CA PHE A 91 -1.83 -18.97 -35.95
C PHE A 91 -2.41 -17.88 -35.01
N ARG A 92 -2.12 -16.62 -35.31
CA ARG A 92 -2.99 -15.46 -35.04
C ARG A 92 -2.92 -14.58 -36.31
N THR A 93 -3.64 -14.85 -37.39
CA THR A 93 -5.09 -15.04 -37.60
C THR A 93 -5.30 -15.96 -38.82
N PRO A 94 -6.40 -16.73 -38.94
CA PRO A 94 -6.80 -17.16 -40.27
C PRO A 94 -7.29 -15.92 -41.01
N MET A 95 -6.54 -15.50 -42.02
CA MET A 95 -7.13 -14.78 -43.14
C MET A 95 -8.14 -15.74 -43.80
N ALA A 96 -9.41 -15.64 -43.39
CA ALA A 96 -10.59 -16.07 -44.13
C ALA A 96 -11.80 -15.32 -43.56
#